data_AF-A0A2V5W6U7-F1
#
_entry.id   AF-A0A2V5W6U7-F1
#
_cell.length_a   1.000
_cell.length_b   1.000
_cell.length_c   1.000
_cell.angle_alpha   90.00
_cell.angle_beta   90.00
_cell.angle_gamma   90.00
#
_symmetry.space_group_name_H-M   'P 1'
#
loop_
_entity.id
_entity.type
_entity.pdbx_description
1 polymer ?
#
loop_
_entity_poly.entity_id
_entity_poly.type
_entity_poly.pdbx_seq_one_letter_code
_entity_poly.pdbx_strand_id
1 'polypeptide(L)'
;MKILSRFFVLLCLIAVGLFSIATASTQHLPETTRLLRFPTTNGTQIVFCYAGELYTVGKEGGTARRLTSGPGYTSFARFSPDGTQIAFTSQYDGNTEVYVMPAEGGTPKRLTTSATLGRDDVSDRMGPNNIVMAWENTKPLVVFRSRMRSFNDFIGSLFAVGLDAELPHQLPVPRGGFVSFSPDDSKMAYNRVFREFRTWKYYRGGMADDIWIYDFKTGATEDLTNNPAQDIGPMWGPDNKIYFISDRDKRMNLFVVDLATKESKQLTHFTDFDIKFPSIGKDSIVFEQAGYIWRYDLATGQATLVPIEIKEDFDSGRGALVDASKHLESVNLAPDGERTIAVARGDLFSVPAKNGTPRNLSKTSGAHERDAVWSPDGKWIAYNSDVTGENELYVRSQDGKGEPQQITNGADTYYYAP
;
A
#
# COMPACT_ATOMS: atom_id res chain seq x y z
N MET A 1 -1.02 68.35 -38.83
CA MET A 1 -1.02 66.87 -38.97
C MET A 1 0.40 66.33 -39.00
N LYS A 2 1.05 66.12 -37.85
CA LYS A 2 2.29 65.31 -37.70
C LYS A 2 2.78 65.23 -36.24
N ILE A 3 1.86 65.13 -35.27
CA ILE A 3 2.22 64.96 -33.84
C ILE A 3 1.42 63.82 -33.16
N LEU A 4 0.48 63.16 -33.86
CA LEU A 4 -0.30 62.05 -33.29
C LEU A 4 0.21 60.63 -33.64
N SER A 5 1.28 60.48 -34.41
CA SER A 5 1.75 59.15 -34.86
C SER A 5 2.93 58.57 -34.06
N ARG A 6 3.31 59.18 -32.92
CA ARG A 6 4.43 58.69 -32.08
C ARG A 6 4.02 58.15 -30.71
N PHE A 7 2.74 58.26 -30.33
CA PHE A 7 2.25 57.72 -29.05
C PHE A 7 1.67 56.30 -29.15
N PHE A 8 1.41 55.78 -30.35
CA PHE A 8 0.85 54.44 -30.53
C PHE A 8 1.89 53.31 -30.66
N VAL A 9 3.17 53.65 -30.86
CA VAL A 9 4.24 52.66 -30.97
C VAL A 9 4.91 52.37 -29.61
N LEU A 10 4.75 53.27 -28.63
CA LEU A 10 5.29 53.06 -27.28
C LEU A 10 4.34 52.29 -26.34
N LEU A 11 3.05 52.16 -26.70
CA LEU A 11 2.08 51.37 -25.93
C LEU A 11 2.04 49.88 -26.32
N CYS A 12 2.57 49.50 -27.49
CA CYS A 12 2.68 48.10 -27.93
C CYS A 12 4.00 47.42 -27.51
N LEU A 13 4.93 48.14 -26.90
CA LEU A 13 6.19 47.57 -26.38
C LEU A 13 6.20 47.36 -24.86
N ILE A 14 5.11 47.68 -24.16
CA ILE A 14 4.91 47.41 -22.72
C ILE A 14 3.88 46.28 -22.49
N ALA A 15 3.22 45.79 -23.54
CA ALA A 15 2.22 44.72 -23.48
C ALA A 15 2.69 43.40 -24.14
N VAL A 16 4.00 43.16 -24.20
CA VAL A 16 4.56 41.84 -24.54
C VAL A 16 4.93 41.14 -23.23
N GLY A 17 3.94 40.42 -22.69
CA GLY A 17 4.16 39.15 -22.04
C GLY A 17 5.09 39.12 -20.84
N LEU A 18 4.61 39.63 -19.69
CA LEU A 18 4.77 38.90 -18.43
C LEU A 18 3.94 37.61 -18.52
N PHE A 19 4.35 36.70 -19.41
CA PHE A 19 4.08 35.29 -19.18
C PHE A 19 5.03 34.92 -18.04
N SER A 20 4.55 35.04 -16.80
CA SER A 20 5.08 34.24 -15.72
C SER A 20 4.91 32.80 -16.18
N ILE A 21 5.96 32.24 -16.77
CA ILE A 21 6.13 30.80 -16.88
C ILE A 21 6.09 30.38 -15.42
N ALA A 22 4.93 29.90 -14.98
CA ALA A 22 4.86 29.05 -13.81
C ALA A 22 5.70 27.83 -14.19
N THR A 23 7.01 27.93 -13.96
CA THR A 23 7.84 26.76 -13.85
C THR A 23 7.17 25.98 -12.73
N ALA A 24 6.46 24.92 -13.09
CA ALA A 24 6.07 23.92 -12.13
C ALA A 24 7.37 23.57 -11.41
N SER A 25 7.53 24.04 -10.17
CA SER A 25 8.64 23.62 -9.36
C SER A 25 8.41 22.13 -9.19
N THR A 26 9.12 21.32 -9.97
CA THR A 26 9.28 19.91 -9.65
C THR A 26 9.84 19.92 -8.25
N GLN A 27 8.98 19.63 -7.28
CA GLN A 27 9.38 19.61 -5.88
C GLN A 27 10.49 18.57 -5.79
N HIS A 28 11.72 19.03 -5.61
CA HIS A 28 12.86 18.15 -5.54
C HIS A 28 12.79 17.50 -4.15
N LEU A 29 12.06 16.39 -4.08
CA LEU A 29 11.97 15.60 -2.86
C LEU A 29 13.38 15.07 -2.55
N PRO A 30 13.78 15.05 -1.27
CA PRO A 30 15.09 14.57 -0.90
C PRO A 30 15.24 13.09 -1.28
N GLU A 31 16.46 12.68 -1.62
CA GLU A 31 16.78 11.26 -1.87
C GLU A 31 16.86 10.49 -0.54
N THR A 32 15.70 10.27 0.06
CA THR A 32 15.53 9.49 1.29
C THR A 32 14.83 8.17 1.00
N THR A 33 14.74 7.28 1.99
CA THR A 33 14.06 6.00 1.85
C THR A 33 12.61 6.20 1.41
N ARG A 34 12.17 5.37 0.45
CA ARG A 34 10.80 5.35 -0.10
C ARG A 34 10.11 4.03 0.22
N LEU A 35 8.85 3.90 -0.22
CA LEU A 35 7.97 2.75 0.07
C LEU A 35 7.68 2.59 1.57
N LEU A 36 7.64 3.72 2.30
CA LEU A 36 7.25 3.80 3.69
C LEU A 36 5.72 3.75 3.78
N ARG A 37 5.16 2.83 4.58
CA ARG A 37 3.73 2.50 4.54
C ARG A 37 3.08 2.54 5.93
N PHE A 38 1.76 2.74 5.98
CA PHE A 38 0.93 2.63 7.18
C PHE A 38 1.43 3.43 8.42
N PRO A 39 1.72 4.74 8.29
CA PRO A 39 2.29 5.51 9.38
C PRO A 39 1.28 5.76 10.52
N THR A 40 1.79 5.94 11.73
CA THR A 40 1.07 6.43 12.92
C THR A 40 1.99 7.30 13.77
N THR A 41 1.43 8.18 14.61
CA THR A 41 2.22 9.09 15.46
C THR A 41 1.58 9.30 16.83
N ASN A 42 2.42 9.50 17.84
CA ASN A 42 2.03 9.98 19.17
C ASN A 42 2.36 11.49 19.37
N GLY A 43 2.80 12.18 18.31
CA GLY A 43 3.20 13.60 18.34
C GLY A 43 4.70 13.83 18.57
N THR A 44 5.47 12.83 18.97
CA THR A 44 6.95 12.93 19.11
C THR A 44 7.68 11.92 18.23
N GLN A 45 7.10 10.73 18.05
CA GLN A 45 7.60 9.65 17.22
C GLN A 45 6.59 9.31 16.11
N ILE A 46 7.10 8.73 15.04
CA ILE A 46 6.34 8.17 13.93
C ILE A 46 6.72 6.71 13.82
N VAL A 47 5.72 5.83 13.79
CA VAL A 47 5.89 4.39 13.52
C VAL A 47 5.27 4.06 12.18
N PHE A 48 5.97 3.26 11.39
CA PHE A 48 5.55 2.90 10.03
C PHE A 48 6.05 1.51 9.64
N CYS A 49 5.49 0.95 8.58
CA CYS A 49 5.91 -0.29 7.98
C CYS A 49 6.91 -0.04 6.85
N TYR A 50 7.99 -0.81 6.82
CA TYR A 50 8.93 -0.89 5.70
C TYR A 50 9.43 -2.32 5.56
N ALA A 51 9.44 -2.84 4.32
CA ALA A 51 9.86 -4.22 4.01
C ALA A 51 9.22 -5.31 4.90
N GLY A 52 7.95 -5.10 5.30
CA GLY A 52 7.20 -6.04 6.13
C GLY A 52 7.45 -5.93 7.63
N GLU A 53 8.12 -4.89 8.10
CA GLU A 53 8.48 -4.71 9.51
C GLU A 53 8.15 -3.31 9.99
N LEU A 54 7.96 -3.14 11.31
CA LEU A 54 7.75 -1.84 11.92
C LEU A 54 9.06 -1.16 12.23
N TYR A 55 9.10 0.14 11.96
CA TYR A 55 10.19 1.04 12.27
C TYR A 55 9.65 2.25 13.02
N THR A 56 10.50 2.87 13.84
CA THR A 56 10.23 4.14 14.53
C THR A 56 11.25 5.19 14.14
N VAL A 57 10.82 6.45 14.09
CA VAL A 57 11.65 7.63 13.84
C VAL A 57 11.07 8.83 14.59
N GLY A 58 11.90 9.85 14.86
CA GLY A 58 11.41 11.12 15.41
C GLY A 58 10.47 11.83 14.43
N LYS A 59 9.59 12.70 14.94
CA LYS A 59 8.60 13.44 14.12
C LYS A 59 9.20 14.30 13.00
N GLU A 60 10.45 14.73 13.16
CA GLU A 60 11.21 15.53 12.19
C GLU A 60 12.06 14.66 11.23
N GLY A 61 12.00 13.33 11.37
CA GLY A 61 12.77 12.39 10.56
C GLY A 61 14.11 11.99 11.17
N GLY A 62 15.04 11.58 10.31
CA GLY A 62 16.36 11.04 10.66
C GLY A 62 16.49 9.56 10.36
N THR A 63 17.46 8.91 11.01
CA THR A 63 17.67 7.46 10.88
C THR A 63 16.61 6.70 11.68
N ALA A 64 15.83 5.86 11.01
CA ALA A 64 14.81 5.04 11.64
C ALA A 64 15.43 3.80 12.31
N ARG A 65 14.76 3.33 13.37
CA ARG A 65 15.12 2.12 14.11
C ARG A 65 14.03 1.06 13.93
N ARG A 66 14.42 -0.16 13.59
CA ARG A 66 13.52 -1.31 13.50
C ARG A 66 12.98 -1.72 14.88
N LEU A 67 11.70 -2.04 14.94
CA LEU A 67 10.98 -2.48 16.15
C LEU A 67 10.63 -3.97 16.12
N THR A 68 10.46 -4.57 14.94
CA THR A 68 10.05 -5.97 14.76
C THR A 68 10.98 -6.69 13.80
N SER A 69 11.16 -8.00 14.01
CA SER A 69 12.07 -8.83 13.19
C SER A 69 11.56 -10.26 13.02
N GLY A 70 10.23 -10.41 12.92
CA GLY A 70 9.56 -11.71 12.91
C GLY A 70 9.40 -12.32 11.53
N PRO A 71 8.94 -13.59 11.44
CA PRO A 71 8.45 -14.11 10.18
C PRO A 71 7.19 -13.37 9.72
N GLY A 72 7.02 -13.29 8.40
CA GLY A 72 5.84 -12.70 7.77
C GLY A 72 5.80 -11.17 7.82
N TYR A 73 4.62 -10.60 7.64
CA TYR A 73 4.41 -9.16 7.57
C TYR A 73 3.91 -8.57 8.88
N THR A 74 4.45 -7.42 9.26
CA THR A 74 4.03 -6.59 10.38
C THR A 74 3.66 -5.19 9.90
N SER A 75 2.44 -4.73 10.20
CA SER A 75 1.87 -3.50 9.66
C SER A 75 0.76 -2.91 10.54
N PHE A 76 0.13 -1.82 10.09
CA PHE A 76 -1.02 -1.19 10.75
C PHE A 76 -0.84 -0.87 12.24
N ALA A 77 0.33 -0.32 12.60
CA ALA A 77 0.58 0.12 13.96
C ALA A 77 -0.36 1.27 14.39
N ARG A 78 -0.76 1.28 15.66
CA ARG A 78 -1.46 2.39 16.33
C ARG A 78 -0.92 2.56 17.74
N PHE A 79 -0.52 3.79 18.08
CA PHE A 79 -0.18 4.14 19.45
C PHE A 79 -1.41 4.06 20.35
N SER A 80 -1.22 3.60 21.59
CA SER A 80 -2.21 3.78 22.65
C SER A 80 -2.42 5.27 22.96
N PRO A 81 -3.54 5.67 23.57
CA PRO A 81 -3.84 7.07 23.85
C PRO A 81 -2.78 7.78 24.72
N ASP A 82 -2.13 7.04 25.61
CA ASP A 82 -1.03 7.52 26.45
C ASP A 82 0.35 7.49 25.75
N GLY A 83 0.42 6.93 24.54
CA GLY A 83 1.63 6.79 23.73
C GLY A 83 2.64 5.75 24.22
N THR A 84 2.31 4.95 25.25
CA THR A 84 3.26 4.02 25.88
C THR A 84 3.32 2.65 25.20
N GLN A 85 2.30 2.30 24.42
CA GLN A 85 2.18 1.04 23.72
C GLN A 85 1.87 1.24 22.24
N ILE A 86 2.18 0.22 21.44
CA ILE A 86 1.78 0.12 20.04
C ILE A 86 1.02 -1.19 19.87
N ALA A 87 -0.21 -1.12 19.39
CA ALA A 87 -0.93 -2.26 18.84
C ALA A 87 -0.68 -2.35 17.34
N PHE A 88 -0.57 -3.55 16.79
CA PHE A 88 -0.24 -3.75 15.38
C PHE A 88 -0.71 -5.12 14.88
N THR A 89 -0.74 -5.25 13.56
CA THR A 89 -1.10 -6.49 12.86
C THR A 89 0.17 -7.22 12.45
N SER A 90 0.31 -8.51 12.81
CA SER A 90 1.52 -9.30 12.50
C SER A 90 1.22 -10.78 12.22
N GLN A 91 2.19 -11.45 11.61
CA GLN A 91 2.16 -12.86 11.23
C GLN A 91 3.20 -13.72 11.98
N TYR A 92 3.66 -13.27 13.14
CA TYR A 92 4.68 -13.97 13.96
C TYR A 92 4.44 -15.48 14.11
N ASP A 93 3.17 -15.88 14.28
CA ASP A 93 2.78 -17.28 14.51
C ASP A 93 2.16 -17.95 13.26
N GLY A 94 2.37 -17.40 12.07
CA GLY A 94 1.96 -17.95 10.77
C GLY A 94 0.57 -17.51 10.28
N ASN A 95 -0.32 -17.05 11.16
CA ASN A 95 -1.58 -16.42 10.78
C ASN A 95 -1.59 -14.93 11.18
N THR A 96 -2.40 -14.11 10.48
CA THR A 96 -2.43 -12.67 10.76
C THR A 96 -3.26 -12.34 12.00
N GLU A 97 -2.66 -11.69 12.98
CA GLU A 97 -3.27 -11.42 14.29
C GLU A 97 -2.90 -10.05 14.84
N VAL A 98 -3.62 -9.64 15.89
CA VAL A 98 -3.35 -8.42 16.66
C VAL A 98 -2.32 -8.72 17.74
N TYR A 99 -1.29 -7.88 17.80
CA TYR A 99 -0.25 -7.88 18.84
C TYR A 99 -0.15 -6.49 19.47
N VAL A 100 0.45 -6.45 20.66
CA VAL A 100 0.82 -5.23 21.37
C VAL A 100 2.24 -5.33 21.90
N MET A 101 2.97 -4.21 21.94
CA MET A 101 4.29 -4.10 22.57
C MET A 101 4.50 -2.69 23.13
N PRO A 102 5.51 -2.46 24.00
CA PRO A 102 5.91 -1.11 24.40
C PRO A 102 6.28 -0.25 23.18
N ALA A 103 5.96 1.04 23.22
CA ALA A 103 6.24 1.98 22.13
C ALA A 103 7.72 2.08 21.75
N GLU A 104 8.60 1.93 22.74
CA GLU A 104 10.06 1.91 22.54
C GLU A 104 10.57 0.56 21.99
N GLY A 105 9.68 -0.41 21.78
CA GLY A 105 10.01 -1.78 21.39
C GLY A 105 10.16 -2.70 22.60
N GLY A 106 10.27 -4.00 22.32
CA GLY A 106 10.30 -5.06 23.33
C GLY A 106 9.53 -6.29 22.86
N THR A 107 9.30 -7.23 23.77
CA THR A 107 8.62 -8.49 23.46
C THR A 107 7.15 -8.25 23.08
N PRO A 108 6.72 -8.62 21.87
CA PRO A 108 5.31 -8.56 21.49
C PRO A 108 4.45 -9.56 22.28
N LYS A 109 3.25 -9.13 22.65
CA LYS A 109 2.18 -9.99 23.20
C LYS A 109 1.06 -10.11 22.16
N ARG A 110 0.67 -11.34 21.84
CA ARG A 110 -0.50 -11.63 21.00
C ARG A 110 -1.79 -11.35 21.78
N LEU A 111 -2.74 -10.69 21.12
CA LEU A 111 -4.06 -10.35 21.70
C LEU A 111 -5.20 -11.18 21.10
N THR A 112 -5.06 -11.70 19.89
CA THR A 112 -6.13 -12.44 19.21
C THR A 112 -5.68 -13.80 18.72
N THR A 113 -6.60 -14.75 18.72
CA THR A 113 -6.43 -16.08 18.12
C THR A 113 -7.67 -16.41 17.28
N SER A 114 -7.50 -16.48 15.97
CA SER A 114 -8.57 -16.69 15.00
C SER A 114 -8.17 -17.74 13.96
N ALA A 115 -9.17 -18.34 13.30
CA ALA A 115 -8.93 -19.29 12.23
C ALA A 115 -8.29 -18.58 11.01
N THR A 116 -7.32 -19.24 10.36
CA THR A 116 -6.72 -18.76 9.13
C THR A 116 -7.74 -18.72 7.99
N LEU A 117 -7.70 -17.64 7.21
CA LEU A 117 -8.53 -17.46 6.02
C LEU A 117 -7.69 -17.68 4.76
N GLY A 118 -8.30 -18.18 3.69
CA GLY A 118 -7.61 -18.36 2.41
C GLY A 118 -7.19 -17.04 1.75
N ARG A 119 -7.80 -15.92 2.14
CA ARG A 119 -7.55 -14.57 1.61
C ARG A 119 -6.88 -13.66 2.65
N ASP A 120 -5.66 -13.99 3.08
CA ASP A 120 -4.97 -13.29 4.18
C ASP A 120 -3.71 -12.50 3.77
N ASP A 121 -3.45 -12.37 2.47
CA ASP A 121 -2.34 -11.59 1.94
C ASP A 121 -2.57 -10.08 2.15
N VAL A 122 -1.50 -9.33 2.42
CA VAL A 122 -1.53 -7.85 2.49
C VAL A 122 -2.01 -7.24 1.18
N SER A 123 -1.68 -7.87 0.05
CA SER A 123 -2.10 -7.46 -1.29
C SER A 123 -3.53 -7.88 -1.66
N ASP A 124 -4.21 -8.67 -0.81
CA ASP A 124 -5.58 -9.06 -1.07
C ASP A 124 -6.49 -7.83 -1.16
N ARG A 125 -7.49 -7.91 -2.04
CA ARG A 125 -8.46 -6.85 -2.29
C ARG A 125 -9.17 -6.37 -1.02
N MET A 126 -9.33 -7.23 -0.01
CA MET A 126 -9.96 -6.92 1.28
C MET A 126 -8.96 -6.58 2.38
N GLY A 127 -7.66 -6.54 2.06
CA GLY A 127 -6.55 -6.49 3.00
C GLY A 127 -6.35 -7.78 3.77
N PRO A 128 -5.33 -7.83 4.63
CA PRO A 128 -5.11 -8.97 5.51
C PRO A 128 -6.22 -9.05 6.58
N ASN A 129 -6.32 -10.16 7.30
CA ASN A 129 -7.25 -10.30 8.41
C ASN A 129 -6.72 -9.53 9.63
N ASN A 130 -7.60 -9.28 10.62
CA ASN A 130 -7.22 -8.71 11.91
C ASN A 130 -6.39 -7.42 11.83
N ILE A 131 -6.88 -6.46 11.04
CA ILE A 131 -6.23 -5.16 10.82
C ILE A 131 -6.48 -4.26 12.01
N VAL A 132 -5.44 -3.84 12.73
CA VAL A 132 -5.57 -2.84 13.80
C VAL A 132 -6.00 -1.50 13.20
N MET A 133 -7.08 -0.93 13.74
CA MET A 133 -7.70 0.30 13.23
C MET A 133 -7.47 1.48 14.17
N ALA A 134 -7.67 1.28 15.47
CA ALA A 134 -7.64 2.32 16.49
C ALA A 134 -7.46 1.75 17.90
N TRP A 135 -7.37 2.64 18.88
CA TRP A 135 -7.65 2.36 20.29
C TRP A 135 -8.92 3.12 20.71
N GLU A 136 -9.63 2.62 21.72
CA GLU A 136 -10.51 3.48 22.52
C GLU A 136 -9.65 4.47 23.32
N ASN A 137 -10.14 5.69 23.55
CA ASN A 137 -9.40 6.75 24.21
C ASN A 137 -9.37 6.60 25.74
N THR A 138 -10.46 6.07 26.31
CA THR A 138 -10.72 6.02 27.76
C THR A 138 -10.50 4.63 28.36
N LYS A 139 -10.40 3.60 27.51
CA LYS A 139 -10.16 2.20 27.92
C LYS A 139 -8.98 1.62 27.15
N PRO A 140 -8.23 0.68 27.73
CA PRO A 140 -7.10 0.02 27.05
C PRO A 140 -7.60 -1.07 26.08
N LEU A 141 -8.50 -0.71 25.17
CA LEU A 141 -9.09 -1.60 24.17
C LEU A 141 -8.52 -1.28 22.79
N VAL A 142 -7.98 -2.31 22.14
CA VAL A 142 -7.53 -2.26 20.75
C VAL A 142 -8.70 -2.60 19.85
N VAL A 143 -9.01 -1.70 18.91
CA VAL A 143 -10.06 -1.90 17.90
C VAL A 143 -9.43 -2.36 16.60
N PHE A 144 -9.94 -3.45 16.06
CA PHE A 144 -9.44 -4.07 14.84
C PHE A 144 -10.58 -4.56 13.95
N ARG A 145 -10.32 -4.63 12.65
CA ARG A 145 -11.23 -5.22 11.68
C ARG A 145 -10.89 -6.69 11.49
N SER A 146 -11.88 -7.56 11.67
CA SER A 146 -11.75 -8.99 11.46
C SER A 146 -12.87 -9.56 10.60
N ARG A 147 -12.55 -10.65 9.89
CA ARG A 147 -13.50 -11.46 9.11
C ARG A 147 -13.86 -12.76 9.83
N MET A 148 -13.40 -12.96 11.07
CA MET A 148 -13.49 -14.23 11.82
C MET A 148 -14.91 -14.76 12.08
N ARG A 149 -15.96 -13.96 11.87
CA ARG A 149 -17.38 -14.36 12.06
C ARG A 149 -18.18 -14.49 10.77
N SER A 150 -17.53 -14.39 9.61
CA SER A 150 -18.20 -14.55 8.32
C SER A 150 -17.60 -15.70 7.53
N PHE A 151 -18.47 -16.49 6.89
CA PHE A 151 -18.06 -17.45 5.85
C PHE A 151 -17.76 -16.77 4.50
N ASN A 152 -18.05 -15.47 4.39
CA ASN A 152 -17.77 -14.68 3.21
C ASN A 152 -16.60 -13.75 3.49
N ASP A 153 -15.44 -14.05 2.90
CA ASP A 153 -14.18 -13.33 3.10
C ASP A 153 -14.21 -11.84 2.69
N PHE A 154 -15.30 -11.38 2.06
CA PHE A 154 -15.54 -9.96 1.75
C PHE A 154 -16.17 -9.18 2.91
N ILE A 155 -16.72 -9.86 3.92
CA ILE A 155 -17.43 -9.24 5.03
C ILE A 155 -16.51 -9.19 6.24
N GLY A 156 -16.05 -7.98 6.57
CA GLY A 156 -15.33 -7.68 7.81
C GLY A 156 -16.18 -6.82 8.74
N SER A 157 -16.00 -7.04 10.04
CA SER A 157 -16.65 -6.31 11.13
C SER A 157 -15.60 -5.78 12.10
N LEU A 158 -15.97 -4.78 12.89
CA LEU A 158 -15.11 -4.19 13.91
C LEU A 158 -15.25 -4.95 15.22
N PHE A 159 -14.12 -5.26 15.83
CA PHE A 159 -14.01 -5.92 17.13
C PHE A 159 -13.08 -5.13 18.03
N ALA A 160 -13.24 -5.30 19.34
CA ALA A 160 -12.35 -4.77 20.35
C ALA A 160 -11.84 -5.89 21.26
N VAL A 161 -10.57 -5.78 21.65
CA VAL A 161 -9.88 -6.72 22.55
C VAL A 161 -9.07 -5.96 23.58
N GLY A 162 -9.05 -6.46 24.82
CA GLY A 162 -8.27 -5.91 25.90
C GLY A 162 -6.83 -6.43 25.92
N LEU A 163 -5.99 -5.82 26.77
CA LEU A 163 -4.59 -6.22 26.95
C LEU A 163 -4.44 -7.55 27.68
N ASP A 164 -5.49 -8.05 28.32
CA ASP A 164 -5.58 -9.38 28.90
C ASP A 164 -5.69 -10.49 27.84
N ALA A 165 -6.00 -10.14 26.59
CA ALA A 165 -6.25 -11.06 25.47
C ALA A 165 -7.49 -11.96 25.70
N GLU A 166 -8.51 -11.44 26.38
CA GLU A 166 -9.81 -12.10 26.46
C GLU A 166 -10.52 -12.14 25.09
N LEU A 167 -11.63 -12.89 25.01
CA LEU A 167 -12.39 -13.07 23.78
C LEU A 167 -12.83 -11.70 23.20
N PRO A 168 -12.46 -11.37 21.94
CA PRO A 168 -12.85 -10.10 21.35
C PRO A 168 -14.38 -9.96 21.20
N HIS A 169 -14.89 -8.77 21.50
CA HIS A 169 -16.31 -8.44 21.32
C HIS A 169 -16.50 -7.59 20.06
N GLN A 170 -17.60 -7.82 19.36
CA GLN A 170 -17.93 -7.04 18.16
C GLN A 170 -18.48 -5.68 18.58
N LEU A 171 -18.05 -4.61 17.93
CA LEU A 171 -18.71 -3.30 18.05
C LEU A 171 -20.15 -3.39 17.51
N PRO A 172 -21.09 -2.57 18.00
CA PRO A 172 -22.52 -2.66 17.68
C PRO A 172 -22.88 -2.14 16.27
N VAL A 173 -22.05 -2.48 15.28
CA VAL A 173 -22.27 -2.25 13.86
C VAL A 173 -22.07 -3.55 13.08
N PRO A 174 -22.87 -3.81 12.04
CA PRO A 174 -22.82 -5.08 11.32
C PRO A 174 -21.52 -5.25 10.53
N ARG A 175 -20.92 -4.14 10.07
CA ARG A 175 -19.69 -4.08 9.25
C ARG A 175 -18.94 -2.79 9.55
N GLY A 176 -17.63 -2.77 9.27
CA GLY A 176 -16.84 -1.55 9.39
C GLY A 176 -15.44 -1.65 8.79
N GLY A 177 -14.84 -0.49 8.58
CA GLY A 177 -13.50 -0.27 8.05
C GLY A 177 -12.67 0.59 8.97
N PHE A 178 -12.06 1.66 8.46
CA PHE A 178 -11.36 2.63 9.29
C PHE A 178 -12.31 3.27 10.31
N VAL A 179 -11.81 3.53 11.51
CA VAL A 179 -12.58 4.06 12.64
C VAL A 179 -11.70 4.95 13.52
N SER A 180 -12.32 5.94 14.14
CA SER A 180 -11.78 6.75 15.24
C SER A 180 -12.90 7.13 16.23
N PHE A 181 -12.53 7.56 17.43
CA PHE A 181 -13.46 7.78 18.54
C PHE A 181 -13.47 9.23 19.00
N SER A 182 -14.62 9.72 19.46
CA SER A 182 -14.69 10.97 20.23
C SER A 182 -13.79 10.88 21.46
N PRO A 183 -13.28 12.00 22.00
CA PRO A 183 -12.35 11.99 23.13
C PRO A 183 -12.84 11.21 24.37
N ASP A 184 -14.16 11.10 24.54
CA ASP A 184 -14.83 10.38 25.64
C ASP A 184 -15.36 8.98 25.25
N ASP A 185 -15.07 8.51 24.03
CA ASP A 185 -15.59 7.28 23.43
C ASP A 185 -17.13 7.16 23.36
N SER A 186 -17.87 8.25 23.59
CA SER A 186 -19.33 8.26 23.49
C SER A 186 -19.84 8.08 22.05
N LYS A 187 -19.00 8.39 21.07
CA LYS A 187 -19.27 8.27 19.63
C LYS A 187 -18.06 7.71 18.90
N MET A 188 -18.31 7.08 17.76
CA MET A 188 -17.27 6.73 16.81
C MET A 188 -17.57 7.28 15.42
N ALA A 189 -16.53 7.70 14.71
CA ALA A 189 -16.55 8.01 13.30
C ALA A 189 -15.96 6.84 12.53
N TYR A 190 -16.66 6.31 11.53
CA TYR A 190 -16.25 5.09 10.86
C TYR A 190 -16.68 5.04 9.40
N ASN A 191 -15.92 4.27 8.62
CA ASN A 191 -16.33 3.81 7.30
C ASN A 191 -17.11 2.51 7.43
N ARG A 192 -18.24 2.39 6.72
CA ARG A 192 -19.07 1.17 6.72
C ARG A 192 -18.51 0.07 5.83
N VAL A 193 -17.75 0.44 4.82
CA VAL A 193 -17.20 -0.44 3.78
C VAL A 193 -15.69 -0.28 3.71
N PHE A 194 -14.95 -1.37 3.92
CA PHE A 194 -13.50 -1.37 3.77
C PHE A 194 -13.08 -1.68 2.33
N ARG A 195 -12.36 -0.75 1.68
CA ARG A 195 -12.01 -0.84 0.24
C ARG A 195 -10.61 -0.38 -0.14
N GLU A 196 -9.76 -0.11 0.83
CA GLU A 196 -8.50 0.61 0.59
C GLU A 196 -7.51 -0.14 -0.32
N PHE A 197 -7.61 -1.47 -0.40
CA PHE A 197 -6.74 -2.29 -1.25
C PHE A 197 -7.30 -2.52 -2.67
N ARG A 198 -8.29 -1.73 -3.11
CA ARG A 198 -8.84 -1.81 -4.46
C ARG A 198 -8.14 -0.84 -5.42
N THR A 199 -8.03 -1.23 -6.69
CA THR A 199 -7.30 -0.49 -7.72
C THR A 199 -8.13 0.58 -8.46
N TRP A 200 -9.35 0.88 -7.99
CA TRP A 200 -10.28 1.76 -8.69
C TRP A 200 -10.21 3.20 -8.16
N LYS A 201 -9.61 4.09 -8.93
CA LYS A 201 -9.65 5.54 -8.67
C LYS A 201 -10.99 6.14 -9.12
N TYR A 202 -11.42 7.22 -8.46
CA TYR A 202 -12.62 7.98 -8.83
C TYR A 202 -13.89 7.15 -8.81
N TYR A 203 -13.93 6.18 -7.91
CA TYR A 203 -15.08 5.31 -7.81
C TYR A 203 -16.28 6.10 -7.27
N ARG A 204 -17.41 6.01 -7.96
CA ARG A 204 -18.70 6.68 -7.61
C ARG A 204 -19.88 5.70 -7.55
N GLY A 205 -19.63 4.39 -7.56
CA GLY A 205 -20.69 3.38 -7.47
C GLY A 205 -21.23 3.23 -6.04
N GLY A 206 -22.19 2.34 -5.82
CA GLY A 206 -22.88 2.16 -4.52
C GLY A 206 -22.04 1.57 -3.37
N MET A 207 -20.72 1.52 -3.51
CA MET A 207 -19.77 1.18 -2.45
C MET A 207 -18.75 2.32 -2.23
N ALA A 208 -18.95 3.49 -2.84
CA ALA A 208 -18.28 4.72 -2.42
C ALA A 208 -18.77 4.96 -1.00
N ASP A 209 -17.83 5.26 -0.11
CA ASP A 209 -18.13 5.27 1.31
C ASP A 209 -18.01 6.70 1.81
N ASP A 210 -18.78 6.95 2.86
CA ASP A 210 -18.86 8.21 3.57
C ASP A 210 -18.28 8.03 4.97
N ILE A 211 -18.11 9.14 5.66
CA ILE A 211 -17.84 9.13 7.09
C ILE A 211 -19.18 9.05 7.83
N TRP A 212 -19.38 7.97 8.58
CA TRP A 212 -20.56 7.79 9.42
C TRP A 212 -20.21 8.04 10.88
N ILE A 213 -21.14 8.61 11.64
CA ILE A 213 -21.07 8.73 13.09
C ILE A 213 -22.04 7.73 13.72
N TYR A 214 -21.56 6.95 14.68
CA TYR A 214 -22.38 6.10 15.54
C TYR A 214 -22.34 6.63 16.97
N ASP A 215 -23.50 6.81 17.58
CA ASP A 215 -23.65 7.23 18.97
C ASP A 215 -23.95 6.01 19.86
N PHE A 216 -23.04 5.68 20.77
CA PHE A 216 -23.15 4.47 21.60
C PHE A 216 -24.26 4.54 22.65
N LYS A 217 -24.72 5.75 23.00
CA LYS A 217 -25.78 5.94 23.99
C LYS A 217 -27.16 5.69 23.38
N THR A 218 -27.37 6.14 22.14
CA THR A 218 -28.67 6.10 21.46
C THR A 218 -28.77 4.99 20.42
N GLY A 219 -27.64 4.47 19.94
CA GLY A 219 -27.56 3.57 18.80
C GLY A 219 -27.81 4.22 17.44
N ALA A 220 -27.93 5.56 17.40
CA ALA A 220 -28.19 6.30 16.17
C ALA A 220 -26.96 6.33 15.25
N THR A 221 -27.22 6.35 13.94
CA THR A 221 -26.22 6.55 12.90
C THR A 221 -26.50 7.83 12.11
N GLU A 222 -25.47 8.61 11.81
CA GLU A 222 -25.52 9.81 10.99
C GLU A 222 -24.52 9.67 9.83
N ASP A 223 -24.96 9.95 8.61
CA ASP A 223 -24.06 10.14 7.46
C ASP A 223 -23.52 11.57 7.48
N LEU A 224 -22.25 11.73 7.85
CA LEU A 224 -21.66 13.05 8.10
C LEU A 224 -21.27 13.77 6.81
N THR A 225 -20.76 13.03 5.81
CA THR A 225 -20.18 13.62 4.60
C THR A 225 -21.12 13.61 3.41
N ASN A 226 -21.95 12.56 3.28
CA ASN A 226 -22.94 12.37 2.22
C ASN A 226 -22.47 12.89 0.85
N ASN A 227 -21.38 12.35 0.35
CA ASN A 227 -20.74 12.79 -0.88
C ASN A 227 -20.66 11.65 -1.91
N PRO A 228 -20.83 11.92 -3.22
CA PRO A 228 -20.65 10.88 -4.23
C PRO A 228 -19.20 10.37 -4.31
N ALA A 229 -18.21 11.15 -3.87
CA ALA A 229 -16.82 10.76 -3.80
C ALA A 229 -16.55 9.73 -2.71
N GLN A 230 -15.32 9.20 -2.65
CA GLN A 230 -14.91 8.39 -1.51
C GLN A 230 -14.39 9.28 -0.39
N ASP A 231 -15.01 9.22 0.78
CA ASP A 231 -14.54 9.87 2.00
C ASP A 231 -14.17 8.78 3.02
N ILE A 232 -12.88 8.64 3.32
CA ILE A 232 -12.37 7.50 4.09
C ILE A 232 -11.29 7.90 5.10
N GLY A 233 -11.01 6.99 6.01
CA GLY A 233 -10.00 7.19 7.06
C GLY A 233 -10.37 8.29 8.05
N PRO A 234 -11.55 8.22 8.70
CA PRO A 234 -11.95 9.24 9.66
C PRO A 234 -10.99 9.28 10.84
N MET A 235 -10.61 10.49 11.20
CA MET A 235 -9.73 10.83 12.30
C MET A 235 -10.41 11.90 13.14
N TRP A 236 -11.02 11.49 14.25
CA TRP A 236 -11.62 12.40 15.21
C TRP A 236 -10.52 13.25 15.87
N GLY A 237 -10.56 14.55 15.63
CA GLY A 237 -9.57 15.49 16.15
C GLY A 237 -9.90 15.97 17.57
N PRO A 238 -8.93 16.55 18.28
CA PRO A 238 -9.13 17.12 19.62
C PRO A 238 -9.96 18.42 19.60
N ASP A 239 -10.27 18.96 18.42
CA ASP A 239 -10.82 20.29 18.18
C ASP A 239 -12.28 20.27 17.70
N ASN A 240 -13.05 19.24 18.06
CA ASN A 240 -14.43 19.02 17.60
C ASN A 240 -14.58 18.97 16.07
N LYS A 241 -13.54 18.47 15.40
CA LYS A 241 -13.51 18.24 13.96
C LYS A 241 -13.22 16.79 13.63
N ILE A 242 -13.60 16.37 12.43
CA ILE A 242 -13.22 15.08 11.88
C ILE A 242 -12.44 15.31 10.60
N TYR A 243 -11.21 14.82 10.61
CA TYR A 243 -10.30 14.83 9.48
C TYR A 243 -10.47 13.52 8.70
N PHE A 244 -10.32 13.56 7.39
CA PHE A 244 -10.46 12.38 6.53
C PHE A 244 -9.72 12.63 5.21
N ILE A 245 -9.62 11.60 4.37
CA ILE A 245 -9.14 11.77 2.99
C ILE A 245 -10.28 11.62 2.00
N SER A 246 -10.20 12.39 0.91
CA SER A 246 -11.22 12.37 -0.12
C SER A 246 -10.67 12.58 -1.52
N ASP A 247 -11.26 11.89 -2.50
CA ASP A 247 -10.98 12.04 -3.93
C ASP A 247 -11.98 12.93 -4.67
N ARG A 248 -12.73 13.78 -3.95
CA ARG A 248 -13.64 14.79 -4.50
C ARG A 248 -13.01 15.58 -5.67
N ASP A 249 -11.73 15.91 -5.55
CA ASP A 249 -10.94 16.64 -6.56
C ASP A 249 -9.93 15.76 -7.33
N LYS A 250 -10.27 14.50 -7.60
CA LYS A 250 -9.46 13.52 -8.37
C LYS A 250 -8.14 13.08 -7.73
N ARG A 251 -7.78 13.54 -6.54
CA ARG A 251 -6.64 12.99 -5.79
C ARG A 251 -7.03 12.94 -4.34
N MET A 252 -6.74 11.82 -3.68
CA MET A 252 -6.95 11.72 -2.24
C MET A 252 -6.11 12.79 -1.55
N ASN A 253 -6.80 13.78 -0.98
CA ASN A 253 -6.22 14.85 -0.19
C ASN A 253 -6.87 14.86 1.19
N LEU A 254 -6.25 15.55 2.16
CA LEU A 254 -6.84 15.75 3.47
C LEU A 254 -7.99 16.75 3.37
N PHE A 255 -9.09 16.40 4.02
CA PHE A 255 -10.24 17.24 4.26
C PHE A 255 -10.58 17.22 5.75
N VAL A 256 -11.40 18.19 6.15
CA VAL A 256 -11.93 18.29 7.49
C VAL A 256 -13.39 18.71 7.46
N VAL A 257 -14.18 18.15 8.37
CA VAL A 257 -15.52 18.63 8.72
C VAL A 257 -15.51 19.16 10.14
N ASP A 258 -16.08 20.36 10.33
CA ASP A 258 -16.37 20.90 11.66
C ASP A 258 -17.72 20.35 12.16
N LEU A 259 -17.76 19.75 13.34
CA LEU A 259 -18.96 19.06 13.82
C LEU A 259 -20.08 20.01 14.29
N ALA A 260 -19.75 21.27 14.60
CA ALA A 260 -20.73 22.25 15.05
C ALA A 260 -21.43 22.91 13.86
N THR A 261 -20.66 23.29 12.84
CA THR A 261 -21.16 24.00 11.65
C THR A 261 -21.54 23.06 10.50
N LYS A 262 -21.01 21.83 10.51
CA LYS A 262 -21.07 20.84 9.42
C LYS A 262 -20.39 21.30 8.12
N GLU A 263 -19.57 22.36 8.19
CA GLU A 263 -18.81 22.84 7.04
C GLU A 263 -17.61 21.93 6.74
N SER A 264 -17.41 21.62 5.45
CA SER A 264 -16.27 20.86 4.94
C SER A 264 -15.22 21.77 4.32
N LYS A 265 -13.94 21.47 4.54
CA LYS A 265 -12.80 22.19 3.93
C LYS A 265 -11.69 21.24 3.48
N GLN A 266 -11.10 21.51 2.31
CA GLN A 266 -9.88 20.86 1.85
C GLN A 266 -8.64 21.46 2.53
N LEU A 267 -7.71 20.60 2.97
CA LEU A 267 -6.51 20.98 3.72
C LEU A 267 -5.22 20.84 2.90
N THR A 268 -5.14 19.83 2.02
CA THR A 268 -3.97 19.60 1.16
C THR A 268 -4.35 19.57 -0.32
N HIS A 269 -3.37 19.79 -1.20
CA HIS A 269 -3.60 19.96 -2.65
C HIS A 269 -2.55 19.21 -3.50
N PHE A 270 -2.19 17.98 -3.12
CA PHE A 270 -1.31 17.13 -3.92
C PHE A 270 -1.96 16.77 -5.27
N THR A 271 -1.18 16.79 -6.34
CA THR A 271 -1.66 16.60 -7.73
C THR A 271 -1.07 15.37 -8.42
N ASP A 272 0.06 14.88 -7.92
CA ASP A 272 0.85 13.77 -8.42
C ASP A 272 0.34 12.41 -7.91
N PHE A 273 0.32 12.21 -6.59
CA PHE A 273 -0.09 10.95 -5.94
C PHE A 273 -1.14 11.17 -4.84
N ASP A 274 -1.90 10.11 -4.58
CA ASP A 274 -2.93 10.06 -3.54
C ASP A 274 -2.28 10.01 -2.14
N ILE A 275 -2.86 10.74 -1.19
CA ILE A 275 -2.64 10.50 0.25
C ILE A 275 -3.23 9.14 0.62
N LYS A 276 -2.51 8.36 1.42
CA LYS A 276 -2.95 7.05 1.92
C LYS A 276 -2.69 6.88 3.41
N PHE A 277 -3.54 6.09 4.05
CA PHE A 277 -3.41 5.64 5.45
C PHE A 277 -3.06 6.77 6.44
N PRO A 278 -3.84 7.87 6.48
CA PRO A 278 -3.57 8.94 7.43
C PRO A 278 -3.82 8.45 8.86
N SER A 279 -3.05 8.99 9.81
CA SER A 279 -3.18 8.74 11.24
C SER A 279 -2.97 10.04 11.99
N ILE A 280 -3.96 10.42 12.78
CA ILE A 280 -3.89 11.60 13.65
C ILE A 280 -3.21 11.26 14.98
N GLY A 281 -2.37 12.16 15.45
CA GLY A 281 -1.90 12.22 16.83
C GLY A 281 -2.37 13.52 17.49
N LYS A 282 -1.74 13.91 18.60
CA LYS A 282 -2.17 15.07 19.39
C LYS A 282 -2.11 16.41 18.64
N ASP A 283 -1.07 16.61 17.83
CA ASP A 283 -0.74 17.90 17.20
C ASP A 283 -0.62 17.83 15.67
N SER A 284 -0.67 16.63 15.11
CA SER A 284 -0.37 16.41 13.69
C SER A 284 -1.03 15.16 13.13
N ILE A 285 -1.17 15.14 11.81
CA ILE A 285 -1.58 13.97 11.04
C ILE A 285 -0.38 13.51 10.23
N VAL A 286 -0.02 12.23 10.34
CA VAL A 286 0.97 11.60 9.47
C VAL A 286 0.28 10.76 8.42
N PHE A 287 0.83 10.76 7.20
CA PHE A 287 0.25 10.01 6.09
C PHE A 287 1.31 9.65 5.06
N GLU A 288 0.96 8.71 4.20
CA GLU A 288 1.79 8.36 3.06
C GLU A 288 1.39 9.14 1.82
N GLN A 289 2.38 9.61 1.06
CA GLN A 289 2.19 10.12 -0.29
C GLN A 289 3.45 9.83 -1.10
N ALA A 290 3.28 9.28 -2.32
CA ALA A 290 4.37 8.90 -3.23
C ALA A 290 5.46 7.99 -2.62
N GLY A 291 5.10 7.17 -1.63
CA GLY A 291 6.05 6.30 -0.91
C GLY A 291 6.87 6.99 0.18
N TYR A 292 6.63 8.27 0.46
CA TYR A 292 7.18 9.02 1.59
C TYR A 292 6.16 9.13 2.72
N ILE A 293 6.64 9.50 3.91
CA ILE A 293 5.80 9.95 5.01
C ILE A 293 5.81 11.47 5.06
N TRP A 294 4.62 12.05 5.22
CA TRP A 294 4.40 13.46 5.42
C TRP A 294 3.74 13.70 6.78
N ARG A 295 4.01 14.86 7.38
CA ARG A 295 3.40 15.37 8.60
C ARG A 295 2.64 16.65 8.29
N TYR A 296 1.34 16.64 8.54
CA TYR A 296 0.47 17.83 8.54
C TYR A 296 0.30 18.34 9.95
N ASP A 297 0.76 19.56 10.21
CA ASP A 297 0.66 20.20 11.52
C ASP A 297 -0.73 20.82 11.71
N LEU A 298 -1.45 20.43 12.77
CA LEU A 298 -2.83 20.87 12.98
C LEU A 298 -2.93 22.36 13.34
N ALA A 299 -1.89 22.93 13.95
CA ALA A 299 -1.90 24.33 14.38
C ALA A 299 -1.61 25.28 13.20
N THR A 300 -0.63 24.94 12.37
CA THR A 300 -0.23 25.80 11.24
C THR A 300 -0.96 25.48 9.94
N GLY A 301 -1.51 24.27 9.81
CA GLY A 301 -2.11 23.76 8.58
C GLY A 301 -1.09 23.43 7.49
N GLN A 302 0.18 23.24 7.85
CA GLN A 302 1.26 22.97 6.90
C GLN A 302 1.58 21.48 6.81
N ALA A 303 1.62 20.96 5.57
CA ALA A 303 2.16 19.63 5.27
C ALA A 303 3.67 19.72 4.98
N THR A 304 4.46 18.88 5.64
CA THR A 304 5.92 18.80 5.51
C THR A 304 6.34 17.35 5.30
N LEU A 305 7.33 17.12 4.42
CA LEU A 305 7.89 15.79 4.23
C LEU A 305 8.80 15.44 5.41
N VAL A 306 8.72 14.20 5.90
CA VAL A 306 9.57 13.69 6.97
C VAL A 306 10.74 12.91 6.34
N PRO A 307 11.98 13.43 6.38
CA PRO A 307 13.12 12.77 5.75
C PRO A 307 13.55 11.55 6.57
N ILE A 308 13.42 10.35 6.03
CA ILE A 308 13.66 9.10 6.76
C ILE A 308 14.75 8.29 6.06
N GLU A 309 15.74 7.85 6.83
CA GLU A 309 16.80 6.95 6.36
C GLU A 309 16.70 5.60 7.06
N ILE A 310 16.74 4.52 6.29
CA ILE A 310 16.92 3.15 6.79
C ILE A 310 18.32 2.68 6.40
N LYS A 311 19.12 2.33 7.40
CA LYS A 311 20.52 1.93 7.28
C LYS A 311 20.70 0.50 7.81
N GLU A 312 20.15 -0.46 7.08
CA GLU A 312 20.29 -1.89 7.37
C GLU A 312 21.20 -2.58 6.34
N ASP A 313 21.51 -3.85 6.57
CA ASP A 313 22.26 -4.69 5.62
C ASP A 313 21.40 -5.20 4.46
N PHE A 314 20.07 -4.99 4.54
CA PHE A 314 19.07 -5.37 3.54
C PHE A 314 19.19 -6.83 3.11
N ASP A 315 19.35 -7.75 4.08
CA ASP A 315 19.57 -9.18 3.80
C ASP A 315 18.51 -9.79 2.87
N SER A 316 17.25 -9.36 2.98
CA SER A 316 16.15 -9.81 2.11
C SER A 316 16.27 -9.38 0.64
N GLY A 317 17.06 -8.35 0.33
CA GLY A 317 17.33 -7.88 -1.03
C GLY A 317 18.54 -8.55 -1.69
N ARG A 318 19.25 -9.43 -0.99
CA ARG A 318 20.45 -10.08 -1.53
C ARG A 318 20.09 -11.16 -2.54
N GLY A 319 20.84 -11.20 -3.63
CA GLY A 319 20.73 -12.30 -4.60
C GLY A 319 21.07 -13.64 -3.94
N ALA A 320 20.31 -14.68 -4.29
CA ALA A 320 20.50 -16.04 -3.80
C ALA A 320 20.30 -17.07 -4.92
N LEU A 321 20.92 -18.25 -4.76
CA LEU A 321 20.58 -19.41 -5.59
C LEU A 321 19.24 -19.97 -5.12
N VAL A 322 18.28 -20.04 -6.04
CA VAL A 322 16.94 -20.57 -5.80
C VAL A 322 16.80 -21.90 -6.51
N ASP A 323 16.16 -22.86 -5.85
CA ASP A 323 15.76 -24.13 -6.47
C ASP A 323 14.61 -23.89 -7.45
N ALA A 324 14.96 -23.70 -8.73
CA ALA A 324 14.01 -23.44 -9.80
C ALA A 324 12.97 -24.57 -9.96
N SER A 325 13.27 -25.80 -9.56
CA SER A 325 12.33 -26.93 -9.71
C SER A 325 11.04 -26.77 -8.91
N LYS A 326 11.05 -25.93 -7.87
CA LYS A 326 9.86 -25.59 -7.06
C LYS A 326 8.97 -24.52 -7.69
N HIS A 327 9.39 -23.96 -8.82
CA HIS A 327 8.74 -22.84 -9.50
C HIS A 327 8.54 -23.12 -11.00
N LEU A 328 8.22 -24.38 -11.32
CA LEU A 328 7.90 -24.79 -12.69
C LEU A 328 6.59 -24.15 -13.16
N GLU A 329 6.65 -23.50 -14.32
CA GLU A 329 5.50 -22.83 -14.96
C GLU A 329 4.96 -23.67 -16.10
N SER A 330 5.85 -24.24 -16.93
CA SER A 330 5.48 -25.12 -18.03
C SER A 330 6.56 -26.15 -18.32
N VAL A 331 6.16 -27.26 -18.96
CA VAL A 331 7.02 -28.39 -19.31
C VAL A 331 6.58 -28.94 -20.66
N ASN A 332 7.52 -29.12 -21.58
CA ASN A 332 7.27 -29.69 -22.90
C ASN A 332 8.31 -30.78 -23.22
N LEU A 333 7.87 -31.90 -23.80
CA LEU A 333 8.69 -33.08 -24.07
C LEU A 333 9.33 -32.98 -25.47
N ALA A 334 10.62 -33.33 -25.57
CA ALA A 334 11.27 -33.45 -26.87
C ALA A 334 10.65 -34.58 -27.70
N PRO A 335 10.62 -34.48 -29.04
CA PRO A 335 10.02 -35.51 -29.91
C PRO A 335 10.61 -36.92 -29.73
N ASP A 336 11.89 -37.02 -29.36
CA ASP A 336 12.58 -38.29 -29.09
C ASP A 336 12.38 -38.81 -27.66
N GLY A 337 11.78 -38.01 -26.78
CA GLY A 337 11.58 -38.31 -25.37
C GLY A 337 12.86 -38.30 -24.52
N GLU A 338 14.01 -37.90 -25.06
CA GLU A 338 15.29 -37.92 -24.32
C GLU A 338 15.43 -36.74 -23.36
N ARG A 339 14.75 -35.63 -23.65
CA ARG A 339 14.80 -34.39 -22.86
C ARG A 339 13.43 -33.72 -22.76
N THR A 340 13.31 -32.82 -21.80
CA THR A 340 12.20 -31.87 -21.70
C THR A 340 12.75 -30.45 -21.61
N ILE A 341 11.98 -29.49 -22.12
CA ILE A 341 12.20 -28.07 -21.86
C ILE A 341 11.19 -27.64 -20.79
N ALA A 342 11.69 -27.06 -19.72
CA ALA A 342 10.88 -26.55 -18.62
C ALA A 342 11.11 -25.05 -18.47
N VAL A 343 10.02 -24.30 -18.29
CA VAL A 343 10.09 -22.90 -17.88
C VAL A 343 10.00 -22.87 -16.36
N ALA A 344 10.97 -22.22 -15.71
CA ALA A 344 10.93 -22.02 -14.28
C ALA A 344 11.52 -20.68 -13.88
N ARG A 345 10.76 -19.91 -13.09
CA ARG A 345 11.19 -18.62 -12.55
C ARG A 345 11.70 -17.66 -13.64
N GLY A 346 11.05 -17.72 -14.81
CA GLY A 346 11.39 -16.97 -16.00
C GLY A 346 12.57 -17.48 -16.82
N ASP A 347 13.17 -18.63 -16.53
CA ASP A 347 14.28 -19.18 -17.34
C ASP A 347 13.90 -20.51 -18.03
N LEU A 348 14.62 -20.83 -19.11
CA LEU A 348 14.48 -22.06 -19.90
C LEU A 348 15.46 -23.15 -19.44
N PHE A 349 14.94 -24.27 -18.97
CA PHE A 349 15.73 -25.41 -18.52
C PHE A 349 15.53 -26.64 -19.39
N SER A 350 16.59 -27.06 -20.09
CA SER A 350 16.61 -28.34 -20.79
C SER A 350 17.04 -29.44 -19.82
N VAL A 351 16.16 -30.40 -19.52
CA VAL A 351 16.35 -31.45 -18.51
C VAL A 351 16.32 -32.83 -19.18
N PRO A 352 17.29 -33.73 -18.93
CA PRO A 352 17.26 -35.09 -19.47
C PRO A 352 16.19 -35.96 -18.81
N ALA A 353 15.61 -36.90 -19.57
CA ALA A 353 14.59 -37.82 -19.06
C ALA A 353 15.12 -38.86 -18.07
N LYS A 354 16.43 -39.20 -18.13
CA LYS A 354 17.06 -40.18 -17.23
C LYS A 354 18.39 -39.68 -16.67
N ASN A 355 19.44 -39.72 -17.49
CA ASN A 355 20.82 -39.42 -17.07
C ASN A 355 21.31 -38.13 -17.72
N GLY A 356 22.05 -37.32 -16.96
CA GLY A 356 22.75 -36.14 -17.45
C GLY A 356 22.44 -34.87 -16.66
N THR A 357 23.09 -33.78 -17.05
CA THR A 357 22.96 -32.49 -16.35
C THR A 357 21.85 -31.64 -16.99
N PRO A 358 20.94 -31.07 -16.18
CA PRO A 358 20.06 -29.99 -16.61
C PRO A 358 20.87 -28.78 -17.13
N ARG A 359 20.33 -28.03 -18.09
CA ARG A 359 20.98 -26.85 -18.65
C ARG A 359 20.02 -25.68 -18.61
N ASN A 360 20.41 -24.58 -17.97
CA ASN A 360 19.73 -23.30 -18.16
C ASN A 360 20.19 -22.70 -19.49
N LEU A 361 19.28 -22.63 -20.46
CA LEU A 361 19.55 -22.15 -21.82
C LEU A 361 19.53 -20.62 -21.86
N SER A 362 18.58 -19.97 -21.19
CA SER A 362 18.36 -18.52 -21.28
C SER A 362 19.32 -17.72 -20.40
N LYS A 363 19.40 -18.04 -19.10
CA LYS A 363 20.19 -17.29 -18.10
C LYS A 363 19.92 -15.79 -18.13
N THR A 364 18.65 -15.42 -18.28
CA THR A 364 18.19 -14.05 -18.54
C THR A 364 17.65 -13.44 -17.25
N SER A 365 18.55 -12.97 -16.39
CA SER A 365 18.14 -12.25 -15.19
C SER A 365 17.47 -10.93 -15.56
N GLY A 366 16.20 -10.77 -15.18
CA GLY A 366 15.40 -9.58 -15.47
C GLY A 366 14.48 -9.71 -16.69
N ALA A 367 14.41 -10.89 -17.31
CA ALA A 367 13.39 -11.25 -18.29
C ALA A 367 12.51 -12.40 -17.77
N HIS A 368 11.42 -12.66 -18.47
CA HIS A 368 10.48 -13.74 -18.21
C HIS A 368 10.21 -14.52 -19.50
N GLU A 369 10.96 -15.60 -19.67
CA GLU A 369 10.72 -16.60 -20.70
C GLU A 369 9.50 -17.45 -20.37
N ARG A 370 8.65 -17.73 -21.37
CA ARG A 370 7.38 -18.45 -21.21
C ARG A 370 7.10 -19.41 -22.37
N ASP A 371 6.20 -20.35 -22.12
CA ASP A 371 5.57 -21.22 -23.14
C ASP A 371 6.55 -21.92 -24.08
N ALA A 372 7.66 -22.43 -23.56
CA ALA A 372 8.69 -23.03 -24.38
C ALA A 372 8.29 -24.40 -24.96
N VAL A 373 8.51 -24.59 -26.25
CA VAL A 373 8.18 -25.82 -26.99
C VAL A 373 9.34 -26.29 -27.86
N TRP A 374 9.43 -27.60 -28.05
CA TRP A 374 10.38 -28.19 -29.00
C TRP A 374 9.88 -28.08 -30.44
N SER A 375 10.81 -27.84 -31.37
CA SER A 375 10.54 -28.07 -32.79
C SER A 375 10.29 -29.56 -33.08
N PRO A 376 9.49 -29.90 -34.11
CA PRO A 376 9.22 -31.28 -34.47
C PRO A 376 10.47 -32.13 -34.79
N ASP A 377 11.56 -31.50 -35.21
CA ASP A 377 12.85 -32.16 -35.49
C ASP A 377 13.78 -32.23 -34.27
N GLY A 378 13.34 -31.73 -33.11
CA GLY A 378 14.08 -31.78 -31.85
C GLY A 378 15.33 -30.90 -31.80
N LYS A 379 15.54 -29.99 -32.75
CA LYS A 379 16.77 -29.16 -32.80
C LYS A 379 16.62 -27.78 -32.18
N TRP A 380 15.41 -27.26 -32.14
CA TRP A 380 15.12 -25.89 -31.77
C TRP A 380 14.11 -25.83 -30.63
N ILE A 381 14.18 -24.74 -29.87
CA ILE A 381 13.21 -24.36 -28.84
C ILE A 381 12.63 -23.03 -29.26
N ALA A 382 11.30 -22.96 -29.43
CA ALA A 382 10.57 -21.71 -29.59
C ALA A 382 9.97 -21.30 -28.23
N TYR A 383 9.98 -20.01 -27.91
CA TYR A 383 9.51 -19.49 -26.63
C TYR A 383 9.19 -18.00 -26.72
N ASN A 384 8.33 -17.53 -25.81
CA ASN A 384 8.05 -16.10 -25.64
C ASN A 384 9.01 -15.50 -24.61
N SER A 385 9.54 -14.30 -24.82
CA SER A 385 10.39 -13.59 -23.85
C SER A 385 10.13 -12.09 -23.90
N ASP A 386 10.22 -11.44 -22.74
CA ASP A 386 10.13 -9.99 -22.59
C ASP A 386 11.50 -9.31 -22.38
N VAL A 387 12.60 -9.97 -22.74
CA VAL A 387 13.97 -9.42 -22.62
C VAL A 387 14.16 -8.08 -23.34
N THR A 388 13.35 -7.79 -24.36
CA THR A 388 13.32 -6.52 -25.10
C THR A 388 12.40 -5.45 -24.50
N GLY A 389 11.71 -5.76 -23.41
CA GLY A 389 10.68 -4.93 -22.76
C GLY A 389 9.25 -5.22 -23.24
N GLU A 390 9.10 -5.82 -24.42
CA GLU A 390 7.82 -6.31 -24.97
C GLU A 390 7.88 -7.83 -25.16
N ASN A 391 6.71 -8.49 -25.17
CA ASN A 391 6.61 -9.94 -25.32
C ASN A 391 6.85 -10.40 -26.77
N GLU A 392 8.04 -10.90 -27.06
CA GLU A 392 8.46 -11.31 -28.40
C GLU A 392 8.70 -12.82 -28.51
N LEU A 393 8.51 -13.37 -29.71
CA LEU A 393 8.82 -14.76 -30.03
C LEU A 393 10.31 -14.90 -30.33
N TYR A 394 10.95 -15.87 -29.68
CA TYR A 394 12.33 -16.24 -29.89
C TYR A 394 12.45 -17.71 -30.25
N VAL A 395 13.51 -18.03 -30.99
CA VAL A 395 13.92 -19.40 -31.28
C VAL A 395 15.39 -19.56 -30.93
N ARG A 396 15.77 -20.68 -30.32
CA ARG A 396 17.18 -21.00 -30.06
C ARG A 396 17.49 -22.47 -30.21
N SER A 397 18.76 -22.80 -30.40
CA SER A 397 19.21 -24.19 -30.42
C SER A 397 18.94 -24.88 -29.09
N GLN A 398 18.46 -26.12 -29.14
CA GLN A 398 18.18 -26.93 -27.95
C GLN A 398 19.41 -27.23 -27.09
N ASP A 399 20.59 -27.24 -27.71
CA ASP A 399 21.85 -27.45 -26.98
C ASP A 399 22.33 -26.19 -26.25
N GLY A 400 21.65 -25.06 -26.45
CA GLY A 400 21.93 -23.77 -25.85
C GLY A 400 23.05 -23.00 -26.53
N LYS A 401 23.65 -23.52 -27.61
CA LYS A 401 24.73 -22.84 -28.33
C LYS A 401 24.18 -21.76 -29.27
N GLY A 402 24.98 -20.71 -29.42
CA GLY A 402 24.63 -19.54 -30.22
C GLY A 402 23.65 -18.61 -29.51
N GLU A 403 23.46 -17.44 -30.09
CA GLU A 403 22.52 -16.45 -29.60
C GLU A 403 21.08 -16.82 -29.97
N PRO A 404 20.09 -16.50 -29.11
CA PRO A 404 18.69 -16.64 -29.47
C PRO A 404 18.34 -15.73 -30.65
N GLN A 405 17.49 -16.23 -31.54
CA GLN A 405 16.97 -15.50 -32.69
C GLN A 405 15.62 -14.90 -32.33
N GLN A 406 15.55 -13.58 -32.29
CA GLN A 406 14.29 -12.85 -32.18
C GLN A 406 13.53 -12.96 -33.51
N ILE A 407 12.31 -13.48 -33.48
CA ILE A 407 11.47 -13.70 -34.66
C ILE A 407 10.51 -12.53 -34.89
N THR A 408 10.00 -11.93 -33.82
CA THR A 408 9.04 -10.82 -33.86
C THR A 408 9.63 -9.55 -33.23
N ASN A 409 9.07 -8.39 -33.54
CA ASN A 409 9.44 -7.12 -32.92
C ASN A 409 8.23 -6.18 -32.80
N GLY A 410 8.24 -5.35 -31.78
CA GLY A 410 7.24 -4.31 -31.56
C GLY A 410 5.86 -4.88 -31.21
N ALA A 411 5.81 -6.01 -30.50
CA ALA A 411 4.56 -6.62 -30.09
C ALA A 411 3.70 -5.63 -29.26
N ASP A 412 2.43 -5.49 -29.64
CA ASP A 412 1.43 -4.69 -28.93
C ASP A 412 0.39 -5.57 -28.21
N THR A 413 0.53 -6.89 -28.33
CA THR A 413 -0.34 -7.90 -27.73
C THR A 413 0.47 -9.13 -27.31
N TYR A 414 -0.11 -9.98 -26.47
CA TYR A 414 0.48 -11.25 -26.09
C TYR A 414 0.39 -12.25 -27.24
N TYR A 415 1.49 -12.96 -27.49
CA TYR A 415 1.51 -14.14 -28.34
C TYR A 415 1.04 -15.36 -27.55
N TYR A 416 0.27 -16.23 -28.21
CA TYR A 416 -0.04 -17.55 -27.66
C TYR A 416 1.22 -18.41 -27.58
N ALA A 417 1.12 -19.54 -26.90
CA ALA A 417 2.17 -20.56 -26.93
C ALA A 417 2.48 -20.94 -28.39
N PRO A 418 3.76 -20.90 -28.80
CA PRO A 418 4.19 -21.14 -30.17
C PRO A 418 4.01 -22.57 -30.67
#